data_AF-A0A3B5LNN8-F1
#
_entry.id   AF-A0A3B5LNN8-F1
#
_cell.length_a   1.000
_cell.length_b   1.000
_cell.length_c   1.000
_cell.angle_alpha   90.00
_cell.angle_beta   90.00
_cell.angle_gamma   90.00
#
_symmetry.space_group_name_H-M   'P 1'
#
loop_
_entity.id
_entity.type
_entity.pdbx_description
1 polymer ?
#
loop_
_entity_poly.entity_id
_entity_poly.type
_entity_poly.pdbx_seq_one_letter_code
_entity_poly.pdbx_strand_id
1 'polypeptide(L)'
;MIESLGKLAFDQLQKRNLIFYESDLAECGIDIRAASVCSGVFTEIFREERGLYQTKLFCFVHLSVQEFLAALHVHLTFIKSGINLLAKEEMKSKDFETRSHESSETEMYKSAVDMALESPDGHLDLFLRFLLGLSLETNKCRLRGFVAQTEETLSSFISSTTSSLKDLDLSNNDLTDSGVKLLCEGLMSPNCELKILRLSGCLITEEGCAALASALTVNSSHLKELDLSYNNPGEAGMKSLEAILKNPRVRYTLDRLSVHHKNYTSVTALCLFCPSDSCTLTVDLNTVNRFLKLSHKNKKVTHVEEEQPYPDHPDRFDLYQLLCSDGLTGRCYWEVEWGGKVYISVSYRGINRKGVNDDSWFGLNDQSWSLICSDDGYTIWHDSVKKAFIPVPSFSSSSVSGRVAVYVDCPAGTLSFYRVSSDTLIHIYTFNTKFTETLCPAFGVRDLSGVCWLSF
;
A
#
# COMPACT_ATOMS: atom_id res chain seq x y z
N MET A 1 -19.56 -3.76 6.27
CA MET A 1 -19.40 -5.24 6.24
C MET A 1 -18.53 -5.76 7.39
N ILE A 2 -17.33 -5.23 7.61
CA ILE A 2 -16.48 -5.60 8.76
C ILE A 2 -17.16 -5.38 10.12
N GLU A 3 -17.98 -4.33 10.24
CA GLU A 3 -18.73 -4.02 11.47
C GLU A 3 -19.76 -5.10 11.81
N SER A 4 -20.55 -5.53 10.81
CA SER A 4 -21.50 -6.63 10.93
C SER A 4 -20.81 -7.93 11.31
N LEU A 5 -19.63 -8.19 10.75
CA LEU A 5 -18.85 -9.37 11.05
C LEU A 5 -18.25 -9.33 12.46
N GLY A 6 -17.75 -8.17 12.88
CA GLY A 6 -17.27 -7.95 14.24
C GLY A 6 -18.38 -8.08 15.28
N LYS A 7 -19.59 -7.59 14.97
CA LYS A 7 -20.79 -7.78 15.81
C LYS A 7 -21.11 -9.27 15.95
N LEU A 8 -21.20 -9.99 14.83
CA LEU A 8 -21.42 -11.44 14.85
C LEU A 8 -20.36 -12.16 15.67
N ALA A 9 -19.09 -11.82 15.46
CA ALA A 9 -17.98 -12.44 16.18
C ALA A 9 -18.09 -12.22 17.70
N PHE A 10 -18.44 -10.99 18.11
CA PHE A 10 -18.67 -10.64 19.50
C PHE A 10 -19.87 -11.37 20.10
N ASP A 11 -21.02 -11.35 19.43
CA ASP A 11 -22.25 -12.00 19.91
C ASP A 11 -22.07 -13.51 20.08
N GLN A 12 -21.42 -14.17 19.11
CA GLN A 12 -21.17 -15.62 19.18
C GLN A 12 -20.06 -15.96 20.20
N LEU A 13 -19.08 -15.08 20.40
CA LEU A 13 -18.07 -15.23 21.45
C LEU A 13 -18.72 -15.17 22.84
N GLN A 14 -19.61 -14.21 23.07
CA GLN A 14 -20.36 -14.07 24.33
C GLN A 14 -21.29 -15.27 24.59
N LYS A 15 -21.96 -15.77 23.55
CA LYS A 15 -22.82 -16.97 23.61
C LYS A 15 -22.03 -18.28 23.74
N ARG A 16 -20.70 -18.25 23.59
CA ARG A 16 -19.81 -19.44 23.50
C ARG A 16 -20.17 -20.39 22.37
N ASN A 17 -20.66 -19.84 21.28
CA ASN A 17 -21.02 -20.59 20.10
C ASN A 17 -19.84 -20.62 19.14
N LEU A 18 -19.35 -21.83 18.85
CA LEU A 18 -18.36 -22.06 17.79
C LEU A 18 -19.01 -22.17 16.41
N ILE A 19 -20.27 -22.59 16.38
CA ILE A 19 -21.06 -22.81 15.17
C ILE A 19 -22.34 -21.98 15.29
N PHE A 20 -22.72 -21.32 14.21
CA PHE A 20 -23.89 -20.46 14.10
C PHE A 20 -24.59 -20.67 12.75
N TYR A 21 -25.82 -20.16 12.64
CA TYR A 21 -26.72 -20.43 11.53
C TYR A 21 -26.90 -19.18 10.65
N GLU A 22 -27.57 -19.39 9.51
CA GLU A 22 -27.98 -18.30 8.62
C GLU A 22 -28.83 -17.22 9.32
N SER A 23 -29.62 -17.60 10.34
CA SER A 23 -30.37 -16.66 11.16
C SER A 23 -29.46 -15.70 11.95
N ASP A 24 -28.35 -16.20 12.50
CA ASP A 24 -27.39 -15.37 13.24
C ASP A 24 -26.68 -14.36 12.33
N LEU A 25 -26.36 -14.78 11.10
CA LEU A 25 -25.81 -13.92 10.05
C LEU A 25 -26.80 -12.81 9.67
N ALA A 26 -28.08 -13.17 9.48
CA ALA A 26 -29.14 -12.22 9.15
C ALA A 26 -29.38 -11.21 10.27
N GLU A 27 -29.34 -11.62 11.55
CA GLU A 27 -29.47 -10.75 12.73
C GLU A 27 -28.33 -9.71 12.81
N CYS A 28 -27.16 -10.02 12.24
CA CYS A 28 -26.04 -9.11 12.11
C CYS A 28 -26.03 -8.30 10.80
N GLY A 29 -27.07 -8.46 9.96
CA GLY A 29 -27.19 -7.76 8.68
C GLY A 29 -26.29 -8.30 7.58
N ILE A 30 -25.89 -9.57 7.65
CA ILE A 30 -25.03 -10.23 6.65
C ILE A 30 -25.92 -11.05 5.71
N ASP A 31 -26.03 -10.63 4.44
CA ASP A 31 -26.68 -11.41 3.39
C ASP A 31 -25.69 -12.40 2.75
N ILE A 32 -25.96 -13.69 2.96
CA ILE A 32 -25.14 -14.81 2.46
C ILE A 32 -25.08 -14.83 0.93
N ARG A 33 -26.13 -14.40 0.24
CA ARG A 33 -26.15 -14.38 -1.23
C ARG A 33 -25.22 -13.31 -1.79
N ALA A 34 -25.08 -12.18 -1.11
CA ALA A 34 -24.10 -11.15 -1.44
C ALA A 34 -22.67 -11.56 -1.04
N ALA A 35 -22.50 -12.21 0.12
CA ALA A 35 -21.20 -12.68 0.60
C ALA A 35 -20.57 -13.78 -0.28
N SER A 36 -21.38 -14.60 -0.95
CA SER A 36 -20.89 -15.61 -1.93
C SER A 36 -20.21 -15.00 -3.16
N VAL A 37 -20.46 -13.72 -3.47
CA VAL A 37 -19.81 -12.98 -4.56
C VAL A 37 -18.39 -12.52 -4.15
N CYS A 38 -18.13 -12.40 -2.85
CA CYS A 38 -16.83 -12.08 -2.27
C CYS A 38 -15.97 -13.33 -2.00
N SER A 39 -15.93 -14.25 -2.98
CA SER A 39 -15.44 -15.65 -2.94
C SER A 39 -13.95 -15.88 -2.57
N GLY A 40 -13.21 -14.86 -2.10
CA GLY A 40 -11.81 -15.01 -1.67
C GLY A 40 -11.58 -14.81 -0.18
N VAL A 41 -12.31 -13.89 0.46
CA VAL A 41 -12.07 -13.50 1.86
C VAL A 41 -13.01 -14.22 2.82
N PHE A 42 -14.25 -14.50 2.40
CA PHE A 42 -15.27 -15.09 3.27
C PHE A 42 -15.17 -16.61 3.38
N THR A 43 -14.66 -17.29 2.34
CA THR A 43 -14.38 -18.73 2.36
C THR A 43 -13.19 -19.07 3.28
N GLU A 44 -12.30 -18.12 3.53
CA GLU A 44 -11.21 -18.25 4.52
C GLU A 44 -11.61 -17.78 5.92
N ILE A 45 -12.73 -17.05 6.08
CA ILE A 45 -13.24 -16.63 7.39
C ILE A 45 -14.30 -17.61 7.90
N PHE A 46 -15.14 -18.19 7.03
CA PHE A 46 -16.18 -19.12 7.40
C PHE A 46 -15.99 -20.51 6.81
N ARG A 47 -16.19 -21.56 7.60
CA ARG A 47 -16.36 -22.93 7.09
C ARG A 47 -17.85 -23.26 6.97
N GLU A 48 -18.31 -23.57 5.76
CA GLU A 48 -19.66 -24.11 5.54
C GLU A 48 -19.66 -25.62 5.79
N GLU A 49 -20.48 -26.08 6.74
CA GLU A 49 -20.72 -27.50 6.98
C GLU A 49 -22.20 -27.85 6.75
N ARG A 50 -22.46 -29.06 6.24
CA ARG A 50 -23.82 -29.56 6.03
C ARG A 50 -24.18 -30.50 7.16
N GLY A 51 -25.14 -30.08 7.99
CA GLY A 51 -25.68 -30.93 9.07
C GLY A 51 -26.58 -32.07 8.57
N LEU A 52 -26.98 -32.94 9.49
CA LEU A 52 -27.85 -34.12 9.23
C LEU A 52 -29.21 -33.78 8.56
N TYR A 53 -29.65 -32.52 8.64
CA TYR A 53 -30.93 -32.03 8.11
C TYR A 53 -30.78 -31.03 6.94
N GLN A 54 -29.65 -31.05 6.21
CA GLN A 54 -29.33 -30.12 5.10
C GLN A 54 -29.26 -28.62 5.49
N THR A 55 -29.32 -28.29 6.78
CA THR A 55 -29.13 -26.92 7.26
C THR A 55 -27.66 -26.51 7.09
N LYS A 56 -27.42 -25.31 6.56
CA LYS A 56 -26.09 -24.71 6.44
C LYS A 56 -25.61 -24.24 7.80
N LEU A 57 -24.41 -24.66 8.17
CA LEU A 57 -23.72 -24.27 9.40
C LEU A 57 -22.51 -23.43 9.05
N PHE A 58 -22.21 -22.45 9.90
CA PHE A 58 -21.08 -21.54 9.75
C PHE A 58 -20.26 -21.53 11.03
N CYS A 59 -18.94 -21.47 10.90
CA CYS A 59 -18.03 -21.18 12.01
C CYS A 59 -16.89 -20.31 11.51
N PHE A 60 -16.21 -19.60 12.40
CA PHE A 60 -14.97 -18.93 12.03
C PHE A 60 -13.87 -19.96 11.76
N VAL A 61 -13.09 -19.79 10.68
CA VAL A 61 -12.00 -20.70 10.30
C VAL A 61 -10.94 -20.79 11.40
N HIS A 62 -10.71 -19.70 12.13
CA HIS A 62 -9.84 -19.70 13.29
C HIS A 62 -10.43 -18.86 14.43
N LEU A 63 -10.36 -19.37 15.66
CA LEU A 63 -10.91 -18.71 16.86
C LEU A 63 -10.25 -17.35 17.10
N SER A 64 -8.94 -17.22 16.83
CA SER A 64 -8.26 -15.93 16.96
C SER A 64 -8.81 -14.87 16.00
N VAL A 65 -9.37 -15.26 14.85
CA VAL A 65 -10.00 -14.32 13.90
C VAL A 65 -11.32 -13.84 14.48
N GLN A 66 -12.13 -14.75 15.03
CA GLN A 66 -13.35 -14.40 15.76
C GLN A 66 -13.03 -13.44 16.93
N GLU A 67 -12.08 -13.78 17.78
CA GLU A 67 -11.73 -12.98 18.95
C GLU A 67 -11.12 -11.62 18.58
N PHE A 68 -10.32 -11.55 17.52
CA PHE A 68 -9.82 -10.29 16.99
C PHE A 68 -10.95 -9.40 16.46
N LEU A 69 -11.86 -9.95 15.67
CA LEU A 69 -13.01 -9.21 15.11
C LEU A 69 -13.97 -8.74 16.20
N ALA A 70 -14.17 -9.55 17.25
CA ALA A 70 -14.92 -9.17 18.43
C ALA A 70 -14.25 -8.02 19.18
N ALA A 71 -12.93 -8.10 19.42
CA ALA A 71 -12.17 -7.04 20.07
C ALA A 71 -12.20 -5.73 19.27
N LEU A 72 -12.06 -5.83 17.94
CA LEU A 72 -12.19 -4.71 17.03
C LEU A 72 -13.59 -4.09 17.14
N HIS A 73 -14.66 -4.89 17.11
CA HIS A 73 -16.03 -4.39 17.24
C HIS A 73 -16.26 -3.63 18.55
N VAL A 74 -15.81 -4.16 19.68
CA VAL A 74 -15.92 -3.48 20.98
C VAL A 74 -15.16 -2.16 20.99
N HIS A 75 -13.91 -2.16 20.54
CA HIS A 75 -13.07 -0.98 20.51
C HIS A 75 -13.65 0.11 19.59
N LEU A 76 -14.08 -0.28 18.38
CA LEU A 76 -14.68 0.64 17.42
C LEU A 76 -16.02 1.19 17.90
N THR A 77 -16.86 0.36 18.53
CA THR A 77 -18.14 0.80 19.08
C THR A 77 -17.92 1.83 20.18
N PHE A 78 -16.99 1.56 21.09
CA PHE A 78 -16.64 2.50 22.15
C PHE A 78 -16.11 3.84 21.60
N ILE A 79 -15.22 3.81 20.61
CA ILE A 79 -14.71 5.04 19.96
C ILE A 79 -15.84 5.81 19.26
N LYS A 80 -16.76 5.12 18.57
CA LYS A 80 -17.81 5.77 17.77
C LYS A 80 -18.94 6.35 18.60
N SER A 81 -19.37 5.66 19.66
CA SER A 81 -20.59 6.01 20.40
C SER A 81 -20.37 6.21 21.90
N GLY A 82 -19.17 5.96 22.43
CA GLY A 82 -18.88 5.98 23.87
C GLY A 82 -19.51 4.81 24.63
N ILE A 83 -20.15 3.87 23.94
CA ILE A 83 -20.86 2.76 24.56
C ILE A 83 -19.87 1.66 24.94
N ASN A 84 -19.80 1.35 26.23
CA ASN A 84 -19.10 0.18 26.73
C ASN A 84 -19.98 -1.07 26.60
N LEU A 85 -19.74 -1.87 25.55
CA LEU A 85 -20.46 -3.14 25.31
C LEU A 85 -20.19 -4.20 26.38
N LEU A 86 -19.13 -4.04 27.18
CA LEU A 86 -18.72 -4.99 28.21
C LEU A 86 -19.30 -4.65 29.60
N ALA A 87 -20.08 -3.56 29.70
CA ALA A 87 -20.68 -3.16 30.96
C ALA A 87 -21.74 -4.18 31.43
N LYS A 88 -21.64 -4.61 32.69
CA LYS A 88 -22.67 -5.44 33.35
C LYS A 88 -24.01 -4.70 33.36
N GLU A 89 -25.11 -5.43 33.19
CA GLU A 89 -26.46 -4.86 32.99
C GLU A 89 -26.91 -3.88 34.09
N GLU A 90 -26.37 -4.02 35.31
CA GLU A 90 -26.64 -3.12 36.43
C GLU A 90 -26.04 -1.70 36.28
N MET A 91 -25.09 -1.49 35.35
CA MET A 91 -24.44 -0.19 35.09
C MET A 91 -24.99 0.54 33.86
N LYS A 92 -25.94 -0.03 33.11
CA LYS A 92 -26.48 0.58 31.87
C LYS A 92 -27.35 1.83 32.10
N SER A 93 -27.61 2.23 33.34
CA SER A 93 -28.67 3.21 33.69
C SER A 93 -28.27 4.40 34.58
N LYS A 94 -27.00 4.80 34.70
CA LYS A 94 -26.65 6.02 35.46
C LYS A 94 -25.66 6.94 34.76
N ASP A 95 -26.18 8.12 34.41
CA ASP A 95 -25.53 9.42 34.17
C ASP A 95 -24.20 9.42 33.41
N PHE A 96 -24.30 9.54 32.07
CA PHE A 96 -23.17 9.82 31.17
C PHE A 96 -22.78 11.31 31.11
N GLU A 97 -23.45 12.20 31.84
CA GLU A 97 -23.09 13.61 31.85
C GLU A 97 -21.98 13.85 32.89
N THR A 98 -20.79 14.23 32.38
CA THR A 98 -19.59 14.73 33.10
C THR A 98 -18.45 13.76 33.47
N ARG A 99 -18.16 12.71 32.66
CA ARG A 99 -16.88 11.97 32.77
C ARG A 99 -15.93 12.27 31.61
N SER A 100 -14.64 12.40 31.90
CA SER A 100 -13.60 12.59 30.87
C SER A 100 -13.41 11.30 30.06
N HIS A 101 -13.09 11.43 28.77
CA HIS A 101 -12.94 10.30 27.83
C HIS A 101 -11.86 9.29 28.28
N GLU A 102 -10.81 9.73 28.97
CA GLU A 102 -9.77 8.83 29.52
C GLU A 102 -10.31 7.95 30.66
N SER A 103 -11.26 8.46 31.46
CA SER A 103 -11.85 7.73 32.57
C SER A 103 -12.81 6.62 32.11
N SER A 104 -13.57 6.86 31.04
CA SER A 104 -14.48 5.88 30.46
C SER A 104 -13.74 4.79 29.67
N GLU A 105 -12.62 5.10 29.01
CA GLU A 105 -11.82 4.11 28.30
C GLU A 105 -11.17 3.12 29.28
N THR A 106 -10.67 3.62 30.41
CA THR A 106 -10.11 2.81 31.49
C THR A 106 -11.17 1.86 32.07
N GLU A 107 -12.42 2.31 32.20
CA GLU A 107 -13.55 1.53 32.71
C GLU A 107 -13.96 0.41 31.74
N MET A 108 -13.88 0.65 30.42
CA MET A 108 -14.08 -0.39 29.41
C MET A 108 -13.03 -1.50 29.52
N TYR A 109 -11.75 -1.16 29.60
CA TYR A 109 -10.70 -2.18 29.74
C TYR A 109 -10.79 -2.92 31.07
N LYS A 110 -11.19 -2.24 32.15
CA LYS A 110 -11.45 -2.90 33.43
C LYS A 110 -12.59 -3.92 33.30
N SER A 111 -13.68 -3.54 32.63
CA SER A 111 -14.79 -4.46 32.35
C SER A 111 -14.33 -5.69 31.55
N ALA A 112 -13.43 -5.50 30.58
CA ALA A 112 -12.85 -6.60 29.80
C ALA A 112 -11.99 -7.54 30.66
N VAL A 113 -11.18 -6.99 31.56
CA VAL A 113 -10.35 -7.76 32.50
C VAL A 113 -11.24 -8.56 33.45
N ASP A 114 -12.26 -7.93 34.04
CA ASP A 114 -13.19 -8.59 34.96
C ASP A 114 -13.92 -9.75 34.26
N MET A 115 -14.38 -9.55 33.02
CA MET A 115 -15.04 -10.59 32.22
C MET A 115 -14.12 -11.76 31.89
N ALA A 116 -12.84 -11.50 31.58
CA ALA A 116 -11.85 -12.55 31.34
C ALA A 116 -11.53 -13.33 32.63
N LEU A 117 -11.43 -12.65 33.77
CA LEU A 117 -11.19 -13.29 35.08
C LEU A 117 -12.38 -14.16 35.53
N GLU A 118 -13.61 -13.77 35.20
CA GLU A 118 -14.83 -14.54 35.47
C GLU A 118 -15.03 -15.70 34.48
N SER A 119 -14.21 -15.79 33.43
CA SER A 119 -14.28 -16.86 32.44
C SER A 119 -13.67 -18.17 32.98
N PRO A 120 -14.45 -19.25 33.13
CA PRO A 120 -13.98 -20.49 33.75
C PRO A 120 -12.99 -21.30 32.88
N ASP A 121 -12.96 -21.05 31.58
CA ASP A 121 -12.17 -21.78 30.57
C ASP A 121 -11.18 -20.86 29.82
N GLY A 122 -11.12 -19.57 30.18
CA GLY A 122 -10.21 -18.59 29.56
C GLY A 122 -10.56 -18.23 28.12
N HIS A 123 -11.78 -18.52 27.62
CA HIS A 123 -12.17 -18.24 26.23
C HIS A 123 -12.19 -16.75 25.83
N LEU A 124 -11.91 -15.84 26.77
CA LEU A 124 -11.81 -14.39 26.54
C LEU A 124 -10.38 -13.86 26.66
N ASP A 125 -9.39 -14.71 26.95
CA ASP A 125 -8.01 -14.28 27.18
C ASP A 125 -7.39 -13.68 25.91
N LEU A 126 -7.61 -14.31 24.76
CA LEU A 126 -7.07 -13.84 23.50
C LEU A 126 -7.85 -12.62 22.98
N PHE A 127 -9.17 -12.58 23.17
CA PHE A 127 -9.98 -11.37 23.00
C PHE A 127 -9.43 -10.18 23.82
N LEU A 128 -9.15 -10.38 25.12
CA LEU A 128 -8.61 -9.35 25.99
C LEU A 128 -7.24 -8.88 25.51
N ARG A 129 -6.35 -9.80 25.11
CA ARG A 129 -5.04 -9.46 24.54
C ARG A 129 -5.15 -8.62 23.28
N PHE A 130 -6.07 -8.97 22.38
CA PHE A 130 -6.31 -8.14 21.20
C PHE A 130 -6.87 -6.77 21.58
N LEU A 131 -7.87 -6.70 22.46
CA LEU A 131 -8.47 -5.43 22.89
C LEU A 131 -7.44 -4.48 23.54
N LEU A 132 -6.56 -5.01 24.39
CA LEU A 132 -5.42 -4.27 24.95
C LEU A 132 -4.39 -3.90 23.86
N GLY A 133 -4.14 -4.76 22.89
CA GLY A 133 -3.30 -4.44 21.74
C GLY A 133 -3.85 -3.28 20.91
N LEU A 134 -5.17 -3.22 20.70
CA LEU A 134 -5.84 -2.12 20.01
C LEU A 134 -5.76 -0.80 20.80
N SER A 135 -5.60 -0.87 22.14
CA SER A 135 -5.46 0.32 23.00
C SER A 135 -4.10 1.02 22.88
N LEU A 136 -3.09 0.37 22.28
CA LEU A 136 -1.77 0.95 22.08
C LEU A 136 -1.86 2.12 21.09
N GLU A 137 -1.19 3.24 21.38
CA GLU A 137 -1.29 4.46 20.56
C GLU A 137 -0.90 4.21 19.09
N THR A 138 0.10 3.36 18.85
CA THR A 138 0.52 2.95 17.49
C THR A 138 -0.57 2.24 16.70
N ASN A 139 -1.39 1.42 17.36
CA ASN A 139 -2.50 0.71 16.75
C ASN A 139 -3.76 1.58 16.67
N LYS A 140 -4.01 2.43 17.68
CA LYS A 140 -5.05 3.48 17.61
C LYS A 140 -4.87 4.36 16.39
N CYS A 141 -3.64 4.84 16.12
CA CYS A 141 -3.33 5.62 14.91
C CYS A 141 -3.66 4.87 13.60
N ARG A 142 -3.32 3.58 13.51
CA ARG A 142 -3.59 2.74 12.33
C ARG A 142 -5.07 2.45 12.12
N LEU A 143 -5.82 2.26 13.22
CA LEU A 143 -7.26 1.97 13.20
C LEU A 143 -8.10 3.23 12.98
N ARG A 144 -7.62 4.42 13.37
CA ARG A 144 -8.30 5.70 13.11
C ARG A 144 -8.53 5.94 11.61
N GLY A 145 -7.63 5.48 10.74
CA GLY A 145 -7.83 5.49 9.29
C GLY A 145 -8.91 4.51 8.81
N PHE A 146 -9.10 3.39 9.51
CA PHE A 146 -10.14 2.39 9.22
C PHE A 146 -11.54 2.83 9.67
N VAL A 147 -11.63 3.65 10.72
CA VAL A 147 -12.89 4.17 11.30
C VAL A 147 -13.50 5.30 10.48
N ALA A 148 -12.71 5.96 9.64
CA ALA A 148 -13.07 7.09 8.78
C ALA A 148 -14.11 6.78 7.67
N GLN A 149 -14.81 5.64 7.74
CA GLN A 149 -15.72 5.17 6.67
C GLN A 149 -17.10 5.85 6.63
N THR A 150 -17.38 6.85 7.47
CA THR A 150 -18.61 7.65 7.38
C THR A 150 -18.30 9.13 7.33
N GLU A 151 -18.79 9.78 6.27
CA GLU A 151 -18.61 11.18 5.89
C GLU A 151 -18.89 12.16 7.07
N GLU A 152 -19.94 11.90 7.86
CA GLU A 152 -20.33 12.71 9.02
C GLU A 152 -19.36 12.58 10.22
N THR A 153 -18.67 11.44 10.33
CA THR A 153 -17.73 11.16 11.43
C THR A 153 -16.36 11.76 11.15
N LEU A 154 -15.99 11.90 9.87
CA LEU A 154 -14.75 12.57 9.46
C LEU A 154 -14.77 14.08 9.79
N SER A 155 -15.85 14.80 9.45
CA SER A 155 -15.93 16.25 9.71
C SER A 155 -15.90 16.57 11.22
N SER A 156 -16.67 15.83 12.02
CA SER A 156 -16.68 15.98 13.49
C SER A 156 -15.35 15.56 14.15
N PHE A 157 -14.70 14.51 13.65
CA PHE A 157 -13.38 14.06 14.08
C PHE A 157 -12.30 15.11 13.80
N ILE A 158 -12.23 15.64 12.59
CA ILE A 158 -11.17 16.60 12.24
C ILE A 158 -11.42 17.93 12.97
N SER A 159 -12.67 18.38 13.08
CA SER A 159 -13.01 19.61 13.82
C SER A 159 -12.66 19.56 15.31
N SER A 160 -12.79 18.39 15.95
CA SER A 160 -12.47 18.21 17.38
C SER A 160 -10.99 17.87 17.65
N THR A 161 -10.30 17.24 16.70
CA THR A 161 -8.94 16.68 16.89
C THR A 161 -7.82 17.54 16.27
N THR A 162 -8.17 18.54 15.45
CA THR A 162 -7.21 19.38 14.71
C THR A 162 -6.25 20.17 15.58
N SER A 163 -6.55 20.39 16.86
CA SER A 163 -5.67 21.11 17.79
C SER A 163 -4.41 20.34 18.21
N SER A 164 -4.32 19.03 17.93
CA SER A 164 -3.15 18.21 18.32
C SER A 164 -2.62 17.27 17.24
N LEU A 165 -3.41 17.01 16.20
CA LEU A 165 -3.03 16.08 15.13
C LEU A 165 -2.00 16.70 14.19
N LYS A 166 -0.81 16.08 14.12
CA LYS A 166 0.31 16.54 13.28
C LYS A 166 0.49 15.71 12.01
N ASP A 167 0.17 14.42 12.06
CA ASP A 167 0.34 13.52 10.92
C ASP A 167 -0.95 12.72 10.71
N LEU A 168 -1.47 12.72 9.48
CA LEU A 168 -2.67 12.02 9.08
C LEU A 168 -2.41 11.27 7.77
N ASP A 169 -2.51 9.95 7.82
CA ASP A 169 -2.39 9.08 6.65
C ASP A 169 -3.72 8.36 6.42
N LEU A 170 -4.38 8.70 5.31
CA LEU A 170 -5.63 8.10 4.85
C LEU A 170 -5.43 7.41 3.49
N SER A 171 -4.19 7.10 3.11
CA SER A 171 -3.87 6.50 1.82
C SER A 171 -4.59 5.15 1.63
N ASN A 172 -4.94 4.83 0.38
CA ASN A 172 -5.61 3.60 -0.07
C ASN A 172 -6.99 3.37 0.57
N ASN A 173 -7.71 4.46 0.84
CA ASN A 173 -9.12 4.41 1.25
C ASN A 173 -10.01 4.99 0.15
N ASP A 174 -11.23 4.49 0.00
CA ASP A 174 -12.22 4.99 -0.97
C ASP A 174 -12.84 6.33 -0.51
N LEU A 175 -12.00 7.32 -0.23
CA LEU A 175 -12.41 8.62 0.29
C LEU A 175 -13.19 9.41 -0.77
N THR A 176 -12.74 9.34 -2.03
CA THR A 176 -13.29 10.08 -3.18
C THR A 176 -13.31 11.61 -2.95
N ASP A 177 -13.90 12.37 -3.88
CA ASP A 177 -13.99 13.83 -3.74
C ASP A 177 -14.87 14.27 -2.57
N SER A 178 -15.89 13.50 -2.19
CA SER A 178 -16.80 13.85 -1.09
C SER A 178 -16.07 13.82 0.25
N GLY A 179 -15.32 12.74 0.53
CA GLY A 179 -14.52 12.64 1.75
C GLY A 179 -13.40 13.67 1.83
N VAL A 180 -12.79 14.05 0.70
CA VAL A 180 -11.81 15.15 0.65
C VAL A 180 -12.47 16.49 0.97
N LYS A 181 -13.67 16.77 0.44
CA LYS A 181 -14.40 18.02 0.74
C LYS A 181 -14.70 18.16 2.24
N LEU A 182 -15.01 17.05 2.93
CA LEU A 182 -15.19 17.03 4.38
C LEU A 182 -13.88 17.22 5.14
N LEU A 183 -12.81 16.59 4.67
CA LEU A 183 -11.46 16.81 5.21
C LEU A 183 -11.04 18.28 5.11
N CYS A 184 -11.39 18.95 4.00
CA CYS A 184 -11.14 20.36 3.79
C CYS A 184 -11.79 21.26 4.86
N GLU A 185 -12.99 20.93 5.36
CA GLU A 185 -13.65 21.70 6.43
C GLU A 185 -12.78 21.78 7.67
N GLY A 186 -12.18 20.64 8.04
CA GLY A 186 -11.28 20.55 9.18
C GLY A 186 -9.90 21.18 8.92
N LEU A 187 -9.35 21.07 7.71
CA LEU A 187 -8.11 21.78 7.33
C LEU A 187 -8.27 23.30 7.41
N MET A 188 -9.47 23.81 7.11
CA MET A 188 -9.80 25.24 7.22
C MET A 188 -9.96 25.71 8.67
N SER A 189 -10.02 24.81 9.66
CA SER A 189 -10.09 25.18 11.09
C SER A 189 -8.84 25.95 11.52
N PRO A 190 -8.97 27.11 12.20
CA PRO A 190 -7.84 27.96 12.58
C PRO A 190 -6.84 27.29 13.53
N ASN A 191 -7.25 26.21 14.20
CA ASN A 191 -6.40 25.47 15.14
C ASN A 191 -5.76 24.23 14.52
N CYS A 192 -5.85 24.02 13.21
CA CYS A 192 -5.26 22.87 12.53
C CYS A 192 -3.72 22.90 12.58
N GLU A 193 -3.12 22.01 13.37
CA GLU A 193 -1.65 21.86 13.47
C GLU A 193 -1.07 20.79 12.52
N LEU A 194 -1.86 20.31 11.56
CA LEU A 194 -1.48 19.21 10.70
C LEU A 194 -0.26 19.58 9.83
N LYS A 195 0.78 18.75 9.91
CA LYS A 195 2.05 18.87 9.19
C LYS A 195 2.16 17.90 8.04
N ILE A 196 1.64 16.69 8.18
CA ILE A 196 1.70 15.65 7.16
C ILE A 196 0.29 15.16 6.85
N LEU A 197 -0.07 15.20 5.57
CA LEU A 197 -1.31 14.65 5.05
C LEU A 197 -1.03 13.71 3.88
N ARG A 198 -1.39 12.43 4.00
CA ARG A 198 -1.26 11.46 2.92
C ARG A 198 -2.63 10.93 2.50
N LEU A 199 -2.91 11.06 1.21
CA LEU A 199 -4.16 10.72 0.54
C LEU A 199 -3.87 9.91 -0.73
N SER A 200 -2.77 9.16 -0.74
CA SER A 200 -2.35 8.41 -1.92
C SER A 200 -3.36 7.31 -2.23
N GLY A 201 -3.79 7.15 -3.48
CA GLY A 201 -4.67 6.04 -3.88
C GLY A 201 -6.10 6.15 -3.32
N CYS A 202 -6.64 7.37 -3.21
CA CYS A 202 -7.94 7.63 -2.58
C CYS A 202 -9.09 7.94 -3.56
N LEU A 203 -8.92 7.60 -4.84
CA LEU A 203 -9.89 7.86 -5.91
C LEU A 203 -10.28 9.35 -6.05
N ILE A 204 -9.36 10.26 -5.72
CA ILE A 204 -9.58 11.71 -5.79
C ILE A 204 -9.51 12.17 -7.25
N THR A 205 -10.47 12.99 -7.68
CA THR A 205 -10.51 13.56 -9.03
C THR A 205 -10.06 15.03 -9.05
N GLU A 206 -10.27 15.70 -10.18
CA GLU A 206 -10.02 17.14 -10.29
C GLU A 206 -10.87 17.98 -9.32
N GLU A 207 -12.08 17.54 -8.97
CA GLU A 207 -12.94 18.24 -8.03
C GLU A 207 -12.37 18.23 -6.61
N GLY A 208 -11.94 17.06 -6.11
CA GLY A 208 -11.34 16.94 -4.79
C GLY A 208 -10.02 17.69 -4.69
N CYS A 209 -9.21 17.67 -5.76
CA CYS A 209 -7.97 18.45 -5.83
C CYS A 209 -8.24 19.97 -5.80
N ALA A 210 -9.29 20.44 -6.49
CA ALA A 210 -9.68 21.84 -6.44
C ALA A 210 -10.19 22.26 -5.05
N ALA A 211 -10.97 21.40 -4.40
CA ALA A 211 -11.44 21.64 -3.02
C ALA A 211 -10.26 21.72 -2.04
N LEU A 212 -9.31 20.79 -2.14
CA LEU A 212 -8.11 20.77 -1.31
C LEU A 212 -7.23 21.99 -1.55
N ALA A 213 -7.02 22.37 -2.81
CA ALA A 213 -6.31 23.59 -3.17
C ALA A 213 -6.96 24.83 -2.52
N SER A 214 -8.30 24.93 -2.59
CA SER A 214 -9.04 26.03 -1.95
C SER A 214 -8.81 26.04 -0.44
N ALA A 215 -8.95 24.90 0.25
CA ALA A 215 -8.75 24.81 1.69
C ALA A 215 -7.34 25.24 2.13
N LEU A 216 -6.31 24.80 1.40
CA LEU A 216 -4.91 25.15 1.69
C LEU A 216 -4.62 26.64 1.47
N THR A 217 -5.31 27.31 0.56
CA THR A 217 -5.16 28.78 0.42
C THR A 217 -5.78 29.55 1.58
N VAL A 218 -6.83 29.01 2.19
CA VAL A 218 -7.51 29.60 3.34
C VAL A 218 -6.72 29.37 4.62
N ASN A 219 -6.26 28.14 4.87
CA ASN A 219 -5.46 27.80 6.03
C ASN A 219 -4.45 26.67 5.75
N SER A 220 -3.14 26.99 5.84
CA SER A 220 -2.03 26.07 5.55
C SER A 220 -0.77 26.39 6.35
N SER A 221 -0.89 27.08 7.49
CA SER A 221 0.27 27.59 8.23
C SER A 221 1.25 26.50 8.70
N HIS A 222 0.81 25.25 8.77
CA HIS A 222 1.59 24.15 9.35
C HIS A 222 1.84 22.96 8.44
N LEU A 223 1.10 22.84 7.32
CA LEU A 223 1.20 21.67 6.44
C LEU A 223 2.51 21.70 5.65
N LYS A 224 3.37 20.72 5.93
CA LYS A 224 4.69 20.51 5.35
C LYS A 224 4.69 19.48 4.24
N GLU A 225 3.82 18.48 4.32
CA GLU A 225 3.78 17.37 3.39
C GLU A 225 2.35 17.06 2.97
N LEU A 226 2.15 17.01 1.66
CA LEU A 226 0.91 16.54 1.05
C LEU A 226 1.21 15.47 -0.01
N ASP A 227 0.71 14.26 0.19
CA ASP A 227 0.79 13.18 -0.79
C ASP A 227 -0.58 12.89 -1.42
N LEU A 228 -0.70 13.14 -2.71
CA LEU A 228 -1.85 12.88 -3.58
C LEU A 228 -1.51 11.87 -4.68
N SER A 229 -0.44 11.10 -4.53
CA SER A 229 -0.01 10.10 -5.52
C SER A 229 -1.12 9.09 -5.81
N TYR A 230 -1.09 8.48 -6.99
CA TYR A 230 -2.07 7.44 -7.37
C TYR A 230 -3.55 7.88 -7.30
N ASN A 231 -3.83 9.17 -7.48
CA ASN A 231 -5.16 9.72 -7.71
C ASN A 231 -5.34 10.14 -9.18
N ASN A 232 -6.49 10.74 -9.53
CA ASN A 232 -6.82 11.20 -10.87
C ASN A 232 -7.13 12.72 -10.91
N PRO A 233 -6.16 13.59 -10.59
CA PRO A 233 -6.38 15.03 -10.41
C PRO A 233 -6.83 15.80 -11.67
N GLY A 234 -6.86 15.18 -12.85
CA GLY A 234 -7.21 15.84 -14.10
C GLY A 234 -6.30 17.03 -14.45
N GLU A 235 -6.59 17.70 -15.56
CA GLU A 235 -5.88 18.94 -15.92
C GLU A 235 -6.29 20.10 -15.00
N ALA A 236 -7.59 20.21 -14.69
CA ALA A 236 -8.12 21.30 -13.89
C ALA A 236 -7.66 21.23 -12.42
N GLY A 237 -7.60 20.03 -11.84
CA GLY A 237 -7.10 19.84 -10.48
C GLY A 237 -5.60 20.08 -10.39
N MET A 238 -4.81 19.63 -11.38
CA MET A 238 -3.38 19.96 -11.45
C MET A 238 -3.13 21.46 -11.50
N LYS A 239 -3.87 22.20 -12.34
CA LYS A 239 -3.77 23.66 -12.41
C LYS A 239 -4.12 24.34 -11.08
N SER A 240 -5.08 23.78 -10.35
CA SER A 240 -5.45 24.25 -9.01
C SER A 240 -4.33 24.02 -7.99
N LEU A 241 -3.70 22.83 -8.02
CA LEU A 241 -2.54 22.49 -7.18
C LEU A 241 -1.28 23.31 -7.53
N GLU A 242 -1.07 23.66 -8.80
CA GLU A 242 0.01 24.57 -9.18
C GLU A 242 -0.25 26.01 -8.70
N ALA A 243 -1.50 26.45 -8.72
CA ALA A 243 -1.87 27.79 -8.26
C ALA A 243 -1.57 27.97 -6.77
N ILE A 244 -1.73 26.93 -5.93
CA ILE A 244 -1.37 27.02 -4.51
C ILE A 244 0.13 27.14 -4.29
N LEU A 245 0.98 26.51 -5.12
CA LEU A 245 2.44 26.66 -5.04
C LEU A 245 2.92 28.07 -5.41
N LYS A 246 2.12 28.81 -6.20
CA LYS A 246 2.37 30.23 -6.50
C LYS A 246 1.93 31.14 -5.36
N ASN A 247 1.13 30.66 -4.41
CA ASN A 247 0.72 31.42 -3.24
C ASN A 247 1.88 31.48 -2.23
N PRO A 248 2.40 32.67 -1.87
CA PRO A 248 3.53 32.80 -0.96
C PRO A 248 3.27 32.14 0.40
N ARG A 249 2.04 32.18 0.92
CA ARG A 249 1.72 31.62 2.25
C ARG A 249 1.91 30.10 2.29
N VAL A 250 1.43 29.41 1.25
CA VAL A 250 1.51 27.95 1.13
C VAL A 250 2.92 27.53 0.73
N ARG A 251 3.57 28.29 -0.16
CA ARG A 251 4.90 27.99 -0.68
C ARG A 251 5.99 27.91 0.40
N TYR A 252 5.87 28.70 1.46
CA TYR A 252 6.84 28.70 2.56
C TYR A 252 6.55 27.66 3.65
N THR A 253 5.37 27.06 3.65
CA THR A 253 4.97 26.06 4.65
C THR A 253 5.03 24.64 4.10
N LEU A 254 4.63 24.45 2.85
CA LEU A 254 4.59 23.17 2.17
C LEU A 254 5.98 22.81 1.61
N ASP A 255 6.70 21.99 2.37
CA ASP A 255 8.01 21.45 2.01
C ASP A 255 7.90 20.41 0.88
N ARG A 256 6.78 19.66 0.80
CA ARG A 256 6.59 18.55 -0.14
C ARG A 256 5.14 18.42 -0.65
N LEU A 257 5.00 18.30 -1.98
CA LEU A 257 3.76 17.94 -2.67
C LEU A 257 4.03 16.80 -3.66
N SER A 258 3.35 15.66 -3.50
CA SER A 258 3.45 14.51 -4.41
C SER A 258 2.13 14.31 -5.16
N VAL A 259 2.16 14.28 -6.49
CA VAL A 259 0.96 14.10 -7.35
C VAL A 259 1.33 13.28 -8.58
N HIS A 260 0.44 12.38 -9.02
CA HIS A 260 0.60 11.61 -10.27
C HIS A 260 -0.47 12.02 -11.28
N HIS A 261 -0.09 12.48 -12.49
CA HIS A 261 -1.05 12.77 -13.56
C HIS A 261 -0.46 12.48 -14.95
N LYS A 262 -1.25 11.81 -15.81
CA LYS A 262 -0.78 11.19 -17.06
C LYS A 262 -0.46 12.16 -18.21
N ASN A 263 -0.76 13.47 -18.10
CA ASN A 263 -0.80 14.38 -19.27
C ASN A 263 -0.33 15.85 -19.07
N TYR A 264 0.44 16.24 -18.04
CA TYR A 264 0.88 17.65 -17.90
C TYR A 264 2.41 17.82 -18.04
N THR A 265 2.83 18.42 -19.15
CA THR A 265 4.20 18.79 -19.49
C THR A 265 4.38 20.31 -19.35
N SER A 266 4.52 20.85 -18.13
CA SER A 266 5.05 22.20 -17.94
C SER A 266 5.46 22.51 -16.49
N VAL A 267 6.78 22.35 -16.24
CA VAL A 267 7.63 23.15 -15.35
C VAL A 267 7.62 22.85 -13.83
N THR A 268 8.87 22.66 -13.38
CA THR A 268 9.42 22.56 -12.01
C THR A 268 9.14 21.27 -11.24
N ALA A 269 10.00 20.29 -11.48
CA ALA A 269 10.56 19.33 -10.52
C ALA A 269 9.72 19.09 -9.26
N LEU A 270 8.52 18.57 -9.46
CA LEU A 270 7.73 17.90 -8.44
C LEU A 270 8.48 16.60 -8.12
N CYS A 271 9.09 16.52 -6.94
CA CYS A 271 9.75 15.31 -6.47
C CYS A 271 8.70 14.20 -6.41
N LEU A 272 8.66 13.37 -7.46
CA LEU A 272 7.83 12.18 -7.57
C LEU A 272 8.17 11.16 -6.46
N PHE A 273 9.31 11.31 -5.79
CA PHE A 273 9.78 10.45 -4.70
C PHE A 273 10.58 11.24 -3.66
N CYS A 274 10.57 10.80 -2.40
CA CYS A 274 11.41 11.40 -1.37
C CYS A 274 12.89 11.08 -1.67
N PRO A 275 13.85 12.01 -1.48
CA PRO A 275 15.26 11.68 -1.57
C PRO A 275 15.69 10.51 -0.66
N SER A 276 14.93 10.24 0.41
CA SER A 276 15.13 9.06 1.29
C SER A 276 14.83 7.73 0.61
N ASP A 277 14.00 7.71 -0.43
CA ASP A 277 13.58 6.49 -1.12
C ASP A 277 14.59 6.11 -2.22
N SER A 278 15.51 7.02 -2.57
CA SER A 278 16.59 6.75 -3.52
C SER A 278 17.48 5.63 -3.02
N CYS A 279 17.57 4.56 -3.80
CA CYS A 279 18.39 3.39 -3.48
C CYS A 279 19.64 3.38 -4.35
N THR A 280 20.81 3.30 -3.70
CA THR A 280 22.06 3.10 -4.42
C THR A 280 22.23 1.61 -4.70
N LEU A 281 22.28 1.25 -5.99
CA LEU A 281 22.45 -0.15 -6.39
C LEU A 281 23.91 -0.59 -6.42
N THR A 282 24.18 -1.76 -5.88
CA THR A 282 25.49 -2.43 -5.83
C THR A 282 25.37 -3.78 -6.51
N VAL A 283 26.17 -4.02 -7.54
CA VAL A 283 26.16 -5.29 -8.28
C VAL A 283 26.82 -6.40 -7.45
N ASP A 284 26.17 -7.55 -7.37
CA ASP A 284 26.79 -8.77 -6.85
C ASP A 284 27.64 -9.44 -7.93
N LEU A 285 28.96 -9.23 -7.86
CA LEU A 285 29.95 -9.76 -8.80
C LEU A 285 29.95 -11.30 -8.90
N ASN A 286 29.44 -12.00 -7.88
CA ASN A 286 29.35 -13.46 -7.90
C ASN A 286 28.23 -13.95 -8.82
N THR A 287 27.24 -13.11 -9.12
CA THR A 287 26.11 -13.46 -9.99
C THR A 287 26.35 -13.13 -11.46
N VAL A 288 27.25 -12.19 -11.75
CA VAL A 288 27.43 -11.59 -13.08
C VAL A 288 27.89 -12.63 -14.10
N ASN A 289 27.16 -12.78 -15.20
CA ASN A 289 27.61 -13.61 -16.30
C ASN A 289 28.94 -13.13 -16.91
N ARG A 290 29.76 -14.07 -17.39
CA ARG A 290 31.10 -13.74 -17.90
C ARG A 290 31.13 -12.97 -19.21
N PHE A 291 30.05 -12.90 -19.97
CA PHE A 291 29.95 -12.06 -21.16
C PHE A 291 29.40 -10.65 -20.85
N LEU A 292 29.30 -10.29 -19.56
CA LEU A 292 28.92 -8.95 -19.12
C LEU A 292 30.11 -8.18 -18.56
N LYS A 293 30.49 -7.11 -19.24
CA LYS A 293 31.52 -6.19 -18.78
C LYS A 293 30.92 -5.11 -17.90
N LEU A 294 31.45 -5.00 -16.68
CA LEU A 294 31.14 -3.91 -15.76
C LEU A 294 32.13 -2.75 -15.95
N SER A 295 31.61 -1.52 -15.94
CA SER A 295 32.40 -0.29 -16.04
C SER A 295 31.80 0.81 -15.16
N HIS A 296 32.45 1.97 -15.08
CA HIS A 296 31.99 3.12 -14.29
C HIS A 296 31.71 2.75 -12.82
N LYS A 297 32.69 2.14 -12.14
CA LYS A 297 32.52 1.63 -10.75
C LYS A 297 31.37 0.62 -10.63
N ASN A 298 31.27 -0.28 -11.60
CA ASN A 298 30.24 -1.34 -11.67
C ASN A 298 28.80 -0.84 -11.85
N LYS A 299 28.62 0.41 -12.30
CA LYS A 299 27.31 1.01 -12.55
C LYS A 299 26.82 0.88 -13.98
N LYS A 300 27.72 0.58 -14.92
CA LYS A 300 27.37 0.35 -16.33
C LYS A 300 27.71 -1.07 -16.73
N VAL A 301 26.73 -1.75 -17.30
CA VAL A 301 26.78 -3.15 -17.75
C VAL A 301 26.69 -3.16 -19.26
N THR A 302 27.55 -3.92 -19.93
CA THR A 302 27.57 -4.02 -21.39
C THR A 302 27.85 -5.46 -21.81
N HIS A 303 27.10 -5.96 -22.78
CA HIS A 303 27.38 -7.26 -23.39
C HIS A 303 28.68 -7.17 -24.22
N VAL A 304 29.54 -8.16 -24.11
CA VAL A 304 30.79 -8.28 -24.86
C VAL A 304 31.00 -9.71 -25.32
N GLU A 305 31.64 -9.90 -26.47
CA GLU A 305 31.95 -11.24 -27.00
C GLU A 305 33.09 -11.93 -26.22
N GLU A 306 33.95 -11.15 -25.56
CA GLU A 306 35.08 -11.66 -24.79
C GLU A 306 34.68 -12.01 -23.36
N GLU A 307 35.06 -13.20 -22.91
CA GLU A 307 34.82 -13.67 -21.55
C GLU A 307 35.59 -12.81 -20.53
N GLN A 308 34.86 -12.21 -19.59
CA GLN A 308 35.42 -11.41 -18.51
C GLN A 308 35.98 -12.33 -17.41
N PRO A 309 37.09 -11.95 -16.75
CA PRO A 309 37.85 -12.81 -15.85
C PRO A 309 37.21 -12.92 -14.45
N TYR A 310 35.90 -13.16 -14.37
CA TYR A 310 35.21 -13.38 -13.10
C TYR A 310 35.43 -14.83 -12.60
N PRO A 311 35.80 -15.03 -11.32
CA PRO A 311 36.01 -16.37 -10.75
C PRO A 311 34.78 -17.26 -10.87
N ASP A 312 34.96 -18.59 -10.93
CA ASP A 312 33.82 -19.51 -10.83
C ASP A 312 33.07 -19.31 -9.49
N HIS A 313 31.74 -19.32 -9.55
CA HIS A 313 30.87 -19.19 -8.39
C HIS A 313 29.54 -19.93 -8.65
N PRO A 314 28.96 -20.64 -7.65
CA PRO A 314 27.68 -21.33 -7.81
C PRO A 314 26.53 -20.39 -8.21
N ASP A 315 26.52 -19.17 -7.66
CA ASP A 315 25.47 -18.18 -7.95
C ASP A 315 25.64 -17.45 -9.30
N ARG A 316 26.69 -17.75 -10.07
CA ARG A 316 26.95 -17.09 -11.36
C ARG A 316 25.92 -17.52 -12.38
N PHE A 317 25.30 -16.56 -13.06
CA PHE A 317 24.36 -16.86 -14.13
C PHE A 317 25.06 -17.42 -15.37
N ASP A 318 24.49 -18.47 -15.94
CA ASP A 318 24.88 -18.98 -17.27
C ASP A 318 24.30 -18.09 -18.39
N LEU A 319 23.13 -17.48 -18.15
CA LEU A 319 22.49 -16.48 -19.01
C LEU A 319 23.07 -15.09 -18.79
N TYR A 320 22.91 -14.18 -19.75
CA TYR A 320 23.41 -12.80 -19.70
C TYR A 320 22.66 -11.90 -18.70
N GLN A 321 22.74 -12.26 -17.42
CA GLN A 321 22.01 -11.70 -16.30
C GLN A 321 22.93 -11.46 -15.10
N LEU A 322 22.46 -10.63 -14.17
CA LEU A 322 23.07 -10.36 -12.87
C LEU A 322 22.03 -9.92 -11.85
N LEU A 323 22.40 -9.99 -10.56
CA LEU A 323 21.68 -9.36 -9.46
C LEU A 323 22.50 -8.26 -8.80
N CYS A 324 21.78 -7.35 -8.16
CA CYS A 324 22.33 -6.48 -7.14
C CYS A 324 22.34 -7.19 -5.77
N SER A 325 23.33 -6.85 -4.94
CA SER A 325 23.47 -7.37 -3.58
C SER A 325 22.47 -6.76 -2.60
N ASP A 326 21.96 -5.56 -2.90
CA ASP A 326 21.04 -4.83 -2.04
C ASP A 326 19.66 -5.49 -2.00
N GLY A 327 19.26 -5.94 -0.82
CA GLY A 327 17.89 -6.34 -0.56
C GLY A 327 17.00 -5.11 -0.41
N LEU A 328 15.95 -5.02 -1.20
CA LEU A 328 14.98 -3.93 -1.12
C LEU A 328 14.11 -4.10 0.14
N THR A 329 14.06 -3.06 0.96
CA THR A 329 13.22 -2.99 2.16
C THR A 329 12.51 -1.65 2.21
N GLY A 330 11.22 -1.64 2.53
CA GLY A 330 10.45 -0.40 2.56
C GLY A 330 10.14 0.13 1.17
N ARG A 331 10.45 1.41 0.92
CA ARG A 331 10.22 2.09 -0.36
C ARG A 331 11.54 2.36 -1.06
N CYS A 332 11.65 1.95 -2.32
CA CYS A 332 12.90 2.00 -3.08
C CYS A 332 12.67 2.58 -4.46
N TYR A 333 13.54 3.50 -4.88
CA TYR A 333 13.54 4.16 -6.17
C TYR A 333 14.93 4.15 -6.81
N TRP A 334 15.00 3.82 -8.09
CA TRP A 334 16.21 3.99 -8.90
C TRP A 334 15.86 4.21 -10.39
N GLU A 335 16.83 4.74 -11.13
CA GLU A 335 16.72 4.95 -12.57
C GLU A 335 17.75 4.12 -13.33
N VAL A 336 17.41 3.74 -14.55
CA VAL A 336 18.23 2.91 -15.42
C VAL A 336 18.19 3.51 -16.82
N GLU A 337 19.34 3.95 -17.30
CA GLU A 337 19.57 4.23 -18.72
C GLU A 337 19.88 2.93 -19.45
N TRP A 338 19.36 2.78 -20.67
CA TRP A 338 19.53 1.55 -21.43
C TRP A 338 19.63 1.81 -22.93
N GLY A 339 20.25 0.87 -23.64
CA GLY A 339 20.27 0.79 -25.10
C GLY A 339 20.25 -0.66 -25.59
N GLY A 340 19.57 -0.91 -26.70
CA GLY A 340 19.35 -2.26 -27.21
C GLY A 340 18.25 -3.01 -26.43
N LYS A 341 18.35 -4.34 -26.35
CA LYS A 341 17.35 -5.16 -25.65
C LYS A 341 17.82 -5.54 -24.25
N VAL A 342 17.16 -4.99 -23.24
CA VAL A 342 17.52 -5.19 -21.83
C VAL A 342 16.34 -5.59 -20.97
N TYR A 343 16.63 -6.27 -19.86
CA TYR A 343 15.70 -6.73 -18.85
C TYR A 343 15.96 -5.92 -17.58
N ILE A 344 14.98 -5.13 -17.17
CA ILE A 344 14.99 -4.36 -15.93
C ILE A 344 13.97 -5.01 -15.01
N SER A 345 14.46 -5.66 -13.95
CA SER A 345 13.64 -6.59 -13.17
C SER A 345 13.88 -6.43 -11.67
N VAL A 346 12.97 -7.01 -10.89
CA VAL A 346 13.22 -7.38 -9.50
C VAL A 346 12.96 -8.87 -9.35
N SER A 347 13.72 -9.52 -8.47
CA SER A 347 13.69 -10.97 -8.32
C SER A 347 14.01 -11.36 -6.88
N TYR A 348 13.46 -12.48 -6.44
CA TYR A 348 13.95 -13.12 -5.22
C TYR A 348 15.39 -13.64 -5.41
N ARG A 349 16.12 -13.72 -4.31
CA ARG A 349 17.50 -14.23 -4.33
C ARG A 349 17.57 -15.72 -4.72
N GLY A 350 16.47 -16.46 -4.58
CA GLY A 350 16.39 -17.89 -4.90
C GLY A 350 16.30 -18.26 -6.38
N ILE A 351 16.19 -17.31 -7.31
CA ILE A 351 16.00 -17.61 -8.74
C ILE A 351 17.12 -18.49 -9.30
N ASN A 352 16.77 -19.43 -10.16
CA ASN A 352 17.71 -20.35 -10.77
C ASN A 352 18.78 -19.61 -11.59
N ARG A 353 20.05 -19.99 -11.41
CA ARG A 353 21.19 -19.37 -12.09
C ARG A 353 21.70 -20.20 -13.27
N LYS A 354 21.30 -21.48 -13.34
CA LYS A 354 21.93 -22.49 -14.17
C LYS A 354 21.01 -23.01 -15.27
N GLY A 355 21.57 -23.17 -16.46
CA GLY A 355 20.86 -23.63 -17.64
C GLY A 355 20.08 -22.55 -18.39
N VAL A 356 19.65 -22.90 -19.60
CA VAL A 356 18.87 -22.05 -20.49
C VAL A 356 17.42 -22.55 -20.50
N ASN A 357 16.66 -22.16 -19.48
CA ASN A 357 15.26 -22.52 -19.30
C ASN A 357 14.46 -21.32 -18.74
N ASP A 358 13.13 -21.45 -18.73
CA ASP A 358 12.21 -20.39 -18.28
C ASP A 358 12.43 -20.04 -16.79
N ASP A 359 12.76 -21.03 -15.96
CA ASP A 359 13.07 -20.84 -14.53
C ASP A 359 14.29 -19.95 -14.29
N SER A 360 15.17 -19.80 -15.28
CA SER A 360 16.39 -18.99 -15.17
C SER A 360 16.25 -17.58 -15.74
N TRP A 361 15.22 -17.29 -16.54
CA TRP A 361 15.03 -15.97 -17.18
C TRP A 361 14.13 -15.07 -16.35
N PHE A 362 14.53 -13.81 -16.14
CA PHE A 362 13.66 -12.85 -15.46
C PHE A 362 12.32 -12.66 -16.19
N GLY A 363 11.23 -12.74 -15.42
CA GLY A 363 9.84 -12.62 -15.88
C GLY A 363 9.22 -13.93 -16.40
N LEU A 364 10.00 -15.00 -16.59
CA LEU A 364 9.51 -16.31 -17.05
C LEU A 364 9.29 -17.31 -15.91
N ASN A 365 9.36 -16.83 -14.67
CA ASN A 365 9.07 -17.59 -13.45
C ASN A 365 8.24 -16.74 -12.49
N ASP A 366 7.76 -17.38 -11.44
CA ASP A 366 7.00 -16.77 -10.34
C ASP A 366 7.89 -16.00 -9.34
N GLN A 367 9.21 -16.11 -9.46
CA GLN A 367 10.19 -15.47 -8.57
C GLN A 367 10.67 -14.09 -9.07
N SER A 368 10.22 -13.64 -10.23
CA SER A 368 10.68 -12.39 -10.82
C SER A 368 9.62 -11.64 -11.61
N TRP A 369 9.77 -10.32 -11.61
CA TRP A 369 8.92 -9.37 -12.32
C TRP A 369 9.80 -8.53 -13.22
N SER A 370 9.51 -8.52 -14.53
CA SER A 370 10.42 -7.97 -15.53
C SER A 370 9.73 -6.98 -16.47
N LEU A 371 10.38 -5.84 -16.66
CA LEU A 371 10.20 -4.95 -17.79
C LEU A 371 11.31 -5.25 -18.81
N ILE A 372 10.93 -5.67 -20.01
CA ILE A 372 11.87 -5.83 -21.12
C ILE A 372 11.76 -4.60 -22.01
N CYS A 373 12.86 -3.86 -22.12
CA CYS A 373 13.01 -2.71 -22.99
C CYS A 373 13.63 -3.14 -24.32
N SER A 374 13.11 -2.58 -25.42
CA SER A 374 13.60 -2.84 -26.77
C SER A 374 13.25 -1.68 -27.71
N ASP A 375 13.80 -1.70 -28.93
CA ASP A 375 13.50 -0.70 -29.97
C ASP A 375 12.00 -0.63 -30.31
N ASP A 376 11.29 -1.76 -30.19
CA ASP A 376 9.84 -1.85 -30.46
C ASP A 376 8.97 -1.34 -29.29
N GLY A 377 9.57 -1.11 -28.13
CA GLY A 377 8.94 -0.62 -26.92
C GLY A 377 9.12 -1.53 -25.71
N TYR A 378 8.15 -1.48 -24.79
CA TYR A 378 8.21 -2.11 -23.48
C TYR A 378 7.29 -3.33 -23.39
N THR A 379 7.82 -4.49 -22.99
CA THR A 379 6.98 -5.66 -22.65
C THR A 379 7.11 -6.00 -21.17
N ILE A 380 5.98 -6.32 -20.55
CA ILE A 380 5.90 -6.65 -19.12
C ILE A 380 5.67 -8.16 -18.98
N TRP A 381 6.49 -8.81 -18.15
CA TRP A 381 6.45 -10.26 -17.95
C TRP A 381 6.53 -10.64 -16.48
N HIS A 382 5.76 -11.66 -16.12
CA HIS A 382 5.82 -12.35 -14.84
C HIS A 382 5.17 -13.73 -15.00
N ASP A 383 5.77 -14.76 -14.40
CA ASP A 383 5.24 -16.12 -14.40
C ASP A 383 4.97 -16.67 -15.80
N SER A 384 5.92 -16.45 -16.72
CA SER A 384 5.81 -16.84 -18.14
C SER A 384 4.62 -16.24 -18.90
N VAL A 385 3.93 -15.26 -18.30
CA VAL A 385 2.80 -14.58 -18.90
C VAL A 385 3.18 -13.13 -19.21
N LYS A 386 3.04 -12.76 -20.49
CA LYS A 386 3.10 -11.37 -20.93
C LYS A 386 1.89 -10.61 -20.39
N LYS A 387 2.14 -9.65 -19.50
CA LYS A 387 1.09 -8.85 -18.86
C LYS A 387 0.68 -7.64 -19.70
N ALA A 388 1.63 -7.00 -20.38
CA ALA A 388 1.37 -5.82 -21.19
C ALA A 388 2.42 -5.62 -22.29
N PHE A 389 2.07 -4.83 -23.30
CA PHE A 389 2.98 -4.27 -24.29
C PHE A 389 2.65 -2.79 -24.52
N ILE A 390 3.65 -1.94 -24.39
CA ILE A 390 3.54 -0.51 -24.60
C ILE A 390 4.48 -0.14 -25.75
N PRO A 391 3.95 0.15 -26.95
CA PRO A 391 4.78 0.57 -28.07
C PRO A 391 5.37 1.96 -27.77
N VAL A 392 6.61 2.17 -28.18
CA VAL A 392 7.23 3.50 -28.14
C VAL A 392 7.08 4.14 -29.51
N PRO A 393 6.63 5.41 -29.63
CA PRO A 393 6.53 6.09 -30.92
C PRO A 393 7.87 6.03 -31.65
N SER A 394 7.85 5.56 -32.89
CA SER A 394 9.03 5.27 -33.69
C SER A 394 9.97 6.48 -33.73
N PHE A 395 11.13 6.36 -33.07
CA PHE A 395 12.20 7.35 -33.22
C PHE A 395 12.75 7.24 -34.64
N SER A 396 12.79 8.36 -35.35
CA SER A 396 13.45 8.43 -36.65
C SER A 396 14.97 8.24 -36.48
N SER A 397 15.45 7.06 -36.88
CA SER A 397 16.85 6.67 -37.16
C SER A 397 17.86 6.58 -35.98
N SER A 398 18.57 5.43 -35.95
CA SER A 398 19.64 4.98 -35.04
C SER A 398 19.20 4.53 -33.63
N SER A 399 19.70 3.37 -33.21
CA SER A 399 19.43 2.60 -31.96
C SER A 399 18.67 3.33 -30.85
N VAL A 400 17.51 2.80 -30.43
CA VAL A 400 16.72 3.39 -29.36
C VAL A 400 17.48 3.21 -28.03
N SER A 401 17.81 4.33 -27.40
CA SER A 401 18.21 4.38 -26.00
C SER A 401 17.13 5.11 -25.20
N GLY A 402 16.98 4.73 -23.95
CA GLY A 402 15.93 5.26 -23.09
C GLY A 402 16.36 5.27 -21.64
N ARG A 403 15.51 5.88 -20.81
CA ARG A 403 15.67 5.86 -19.36
C ARG A 403 14.36 5.40 -18.73
N VAL A 404 14.47 4.50 -17.77
CA VAL A 404 13.35 3.94 -17.02
C VAL A 404 13.60 4.15 -15.55
N ALA A 405 12.58 4.57 -14.82
CA ALA A 405 12.56 4.56 -13.38
C ALA A 405 11.82 3.33 -12.85
N VAL A 406 12.33 2.77 -11.76
CA VAL A 406 11.71 1.65 -11.04
C VAL A 406 11.41 2.11 -9.63
N TYR A 407 10.19 1.84 -9.18
CA TYR A 407 9.74 2.12 -7.83
C TYR A 407 9.16 0.86 -7.20
N VAL A 408 9.53 0.57 -5.97
CA VAL A 408 9.06 -0.57 -5.19
C VAL A 408 8.56 -0.08 -3.84
N ASP A 409 7.33 -0.40 -3.46
CA ASP A 409 6.83 -0.29 -2.09
C ASP A 409 6.62 -1.72 -1.57
N CYS A 410 7.61 -2.24 -0.84
CA CYS A 410 7.59 -3.61 -0.32
C CYS A 410 6.44 -3.83 0.67
N PRO A 411 6.16 -2.94 1.65
CA PRO A 411 4.99 -3.06 2.53
C PRO A 411 3.66 -3.09 1.79
N ALA A 412 3.49 -2.26 0.76
CA ALA A 412 2.26 -2.21 -0.03
C ALA A 412 2.17 -3.33 -1.08
N GLY A 413 3.26 -4.03 -1.36
CA GLY A 413 3.28 -5.06 -2.39
C GLY A 413 3.20 -4.50 -3.81
N THR A 414 3.79 -3.32 -4.04
CA THR A 414 3.72 -2.66 -5.36
C THR A 414 5.09 -2.54 -6.01
N LEU A 415 5.13 -2.77 -7.32
CA LEU A 415 6.28 -2.55 -8.18
C LEU A 415 5.82 -1.81 -9.43
N SER A 416 6.35 -0.61 -9.63
CA SER A 416 5.97 0.28 -10.72
C SER A 416 7.16 0.61 -11.61
N PHE A 417 6.91 0.64 -12.92
CA PHE A 417 7.87 1.04 -13.94
C PHE A 417 7.40 2.33 -14.62
N TYR A 418 8.33 3.24 -14.85
CA TYR A 418 8.06 4.51 -15.54
C TYR A 418 9.12 4.76 -16.61
N ARG A 419 8.71 5.34 -17.73
CA ARG A 419 9.63 5.93 -18.70
C ARG A 419 9.99 7.33 -18.22
N VAL A 420 11.28 7.65 -18.21
CA VAL A 420 11.77 9.00 -17.91
C VAL A 420 11.92 9.78 -19.21
N SER A 421 11.24 10.92 -19.33
CA SER A 421 11.30 11.81 -20.50
C SER A 421 11.34 13.26 -20.05
N SER A 422 12.41 13.99 -20.35
CA SER A 422 12.55 15.41 -19.96
C SER A 422 12.18 15.68 -18.49
N ASP A 423 12.73 14.87 -17.58
CA ASP A 423 12.47 14.88 -16.13
C ASP A 423 11.00 14.64 -15.72
N THR A 424 10.18 14.10 -16.62
CA THR A 424 8.84 13.59 -16.32
C THR A 424 8.84 12.07 -16.29
N LEU A 425 8.06 11.49 -15.36
CA LEU A 425 7.85 10.05 -15.28
C LEU A 425 6.51 9.68 -15.89
N ILE A 426 6.57 8.94 -16.99
CA ILE A 426 5.41 8.41 -17.70
C ILE A 426 5.22 6.97 -17.23
N HIS A 427 4.11 6.69 -16.54
CA HIS A 427 3.80 5.34 -16.07
C HIS A 427 3.75 4.33 -17.21
N ILE A 428 4.43 3.20 -17.03
CA ILE A 428 4.41 2.06 -17.96
C ILE A 428 3.47 0.99 -17.43
N TYR A 429 3.73 0.50 -16.21
CA TYR A 429 2.98 -0.59 -15.60
C TYR A 429 3.22 -0.68 -14.10
N THR A 430 2.23 -1.19 -13.35
CA THR A 430 2.37 -1.52 -11.92
C THR A 430 1.90 -2.94 -11.67
N PHE A 431 2.75 -3.72 -11.01
CA PHE A 431 2.38 -4.98 -10.39
C PHE A 431 1.86 -4.73 -8.97
N ASN A 432 0.75 -5.36 -8.64
CA ASN A 432 0.23 -5.49 -7.28
C ASN A 432 0.34 -6.95 -6.88
N THR A 433 1.21 -7.26 -5.93
CA THR A 433 1.50 -8.63 -5.52
C THR A 433 1.98 -8.68 -4.07
N LYS A 434 1.90 -9.85 -3.44
CA LYS A 434 2.47 -10.05 -2.11
C LYS A 434 3.89 -10.57 -2.24
N PHE A 435 4.87 -9.75 -1.88
CA PHE A 435 6.26 -10.21 -1.81
C PHE A 435 6.44 -11.12 -0.59
N THR A 436 6.91 -12.35 -0.83
CA THR A 436 7.13 -13.39 0.19
C THR A 436 8.55 -13.38 0.72
N GLU A 437 9.49 -12.81 -0.05
CA GLU A 437 10.90 -12.71 0.30
C GLU A 437 11.44 -11.32 -0.05
N THR A 438 12.65 -11.03 0.42
CA THR A 438 13.35 -9.79 0.07
C THR A 438 13.68 -9.77 -1.42
N LEU A 439 13.27 -8.71 -2.10
CA LEU A 439 13.55 -8.49 -3.50
C LEU A 439 14.98 -7.98 -3.70
N CYS A 440 15.59 -8.38 -4.81
CA CYS A 440 16.86 -7.84 -5.30
C CYS A 440 16.62 -7.21 -6.68
N PRO A 441 17.16 -6.00 -6.96
CA PRO A 441 17.23 -5.48 -8.31
C PRO A 441 18.01 -6.44 -9.21
N ALA A 442 17.50 -6.61 -10.42
CA ALA A 442 17.88 -7.71 -11.30
C ALA A 442 17.95 -7.21 -12.74
N PHE A 443 19.04 -7.52 -13.44
CA PHE A 443 19.31 -6.98 -14.76
C PHE A 443 19.74 -8.06 -15.74
N GLY A 444 19.32 -7.93 -16.99
CA GLY A 444 19.75 -8.79 -18.07
C GLY A 444 19.88 -8.05 -19.38
N VAL A 445 20.63 -8.62 -20.32
CA VAL A 445 20.78 -8.10 -21.68
C VAL A 445 20.60 -9.25 -22.66
N ARG A 446 20.02 -9.00 -23.83
CA ARG A 446 19.84 -10.03 -24.86
C ARG A 446 20.31 -9.51 -26.20
N ASP A 447 21.43 -10.05 -26.67
CA ASP A 447 21.95 -9.69 -27.98
C ASP A 447 21.15 -10.41 -29.07
N LEU A 448 20.64 -9.62 -30.02
CA LEU A 448 20.02 -10.13 -31.25
C LEU A 448 20.58 -9.46 -32.52
N SER A 449 21.39 -8.38 -32.42
CA SER A 449 21.97 -7.68 -33.57
C SER A 449 22.74 -6.38 -33.23
N GLY A 450 23.11 -6.09 -31.97
CA GLY A 450 23.68 -4.77 -31.62
C GLY A 450 24.14 -4.59 -30.17
N VAL A 451 24.79 -3.45 -29.90
CA VAL A 451 25.39 -3.15 -28.57
C VAL A 451 24.29 -2.94 -27.52
N CYS A 452 24.10 -3.96 -26.68
CA CYS A 452 23.17 -3.92 -25.54
C CYS A 452 23.90 -3.46 -24.27
N TRP A 453 23.35 -2.45 -23.60
CA TRP A 453 23.94 -1.91 -22.37
C TRP A 453 22.87 -1.30 -21.46
N LEU A 454 23.19 -1.22 -20.17
CA LEU A 454 22.40 -0.50 -19.17
C LEU A 454 23.30 0.18 -18.14
N SER A 455 22.82 1.26 -17.51
CA SER A 455 23.55 2.06 -16.52
C SER A 455 22.61 2.61 -15.45
N PHE A 456 23.01 2.60 -14.19
CA PHE A 456 22.18 3.00 -13.04
C PHE A 456 22.97 3.63 -11.88
#